data_AF-A0A2W4MNI9-F1
#
_entry.id   AF-A0A2W4MNI9-F1
#
_cell.length_a   1.000
_cell.length_b   1.000
_cell.length_c   1.000
_cell.angle_alpha   90.00
_cell.angle_beta   90.00
_cell.angle_gamma   90.00
#
_symmetry.space_group_name_H-M   'P 1'
#
loop_
_entity.id
_entity.type
_entity.pdbx_description
1 polymer ?
#
loop_
_entity_poly.entity_id
_entity_poly.type
_entity_poly.pdbx_seq_one_letter_code
_entity_poly.pdbx_strand_id
1 'polypeptide(L)'
;MYTLDDIRRRLVGQRLTNDRLQEMGISPHSKGKWGEANERLLGLERNNLPLPDLGEDGELKTAVVDHRGEFRESLAVCMDTQDPLKKLAKTILVVARDLKPGAAFAEREVENIDVLLLHPSPLLVAALEADVALLQADRKARETYFLELRTKGRGAGPKRYAYYIKKSRLKEYVSSVLRATEFQALRDTLQGRRIGPADLAAAGYSPRDKGALGKYVHRLAGSGSWILRTAVVTGDGRYREALLVTRGSGDPVAALQRLALVRIEPLAE
;
A
#
# COMPACT_ATOMS: atom_id res chain seq x y z
N MET A 1 -1.20 19.54 -11.85
CA MET A 1 -1.21 18.84 -10.54
C MET A 1 -1.95 17.52 -10.76
N TYR A 2 -1.35 16.38 -10.37
CA TYR A 2 -1.92 15.06 -10.64
C TYR A 2 -2.80 14.58 -9.48
N THR A 3 -3.76 13.69 -9.71
CA THR A 3 -4.32 12.81 -8.66
C THR A 3 -3.74 11.40 -8.78
N LEU A 4 -3.87 10.55 -7.75
CA LEU A 4 -3.45 9.15 -7.85
C LEU A 4 -4.21 8.42 -8.98
N ASP A 5 -5.49 8.73 -9.17
CA ASP A 5 -6.31 8.16 -10.24
C ASP A 5 -5.90 8.64 -11.63
N ASP A 6 -5.47 9.90 -11.77
CA ASP A 6 -4.89 10.39 -13.04
C ASP A 6 -3.63 9.61 -13.40
N ILE A 7 -2.75 9.37 -12.42
CA ILE A 7 -1.52 8.61 -12.64
C ILE A 7 -1.85 7.17 -13.01
N ARG A 8 -2.78 6.53 -12.30
CA ARG A 8 -3.26 5.18 -12.63
C ARG A 8 -3.76 5.10 -14.06
N ARG A 9 -4.66 6.01 -14.47
CA ARG A 9 -5.22 6.06 -15.83
C ARG A 9 -4.15 6.21 -16.91
N ARG A 10 -3.08 6.95 -16.63
CA ARG A 10 -1.99 7.17 -17.60
C ARG A 10 -1.00 6.01 -17.66
N LEU A 11 -0.65 5.43 -16.51
CA LEU A 11 0.45 4.48 -16.41
C LEU A 11 0.03 3.02 -16.47
N VAL A 12 -1.11 2.62 -15.90
CA VAL A 12 -1.53 1.21 -15.89
C VAL A 12 -1.85 0.74 -17.31
N GLY A 13 -1.39 -0.46 -17.67
CA GLY A 13 -1.49 -1.05 -19.01
C GLY A 13 -0.41 -0.55 -19.98
N GLN A 14 0.45 0.40 -19.58
CA GLN A 14 1.54 0.85 -20.44
C GLN A 14 2.62 -0.23 -20.54
N ARG A 15 2.87 -0.70 -21.75
CA ARG A 15 4.00 -1.56 -22.08
C ARG A 15 5.23 -0.73 -22.37
N LEU A 16 6.31 -0.99 -21.65
CA LEU A 16 7.62 -0.36 -21.80
C LEU A 16 8.54 -1.38 -22.49
N THR A 17 8.42 -1.45 -23.82
CA THR A 17 9.29 -2.28 -24.67
C THR A 17 10.61 -1.56 -24.95
N ASN A 18 11.62 -2.29 -25.41
CA ASN A 18 12.90 -1.67 -25.77
C ASN A 18 12.76 -0.64 -26.90
N ASP A 19 11.93 -0.92 -27.91
CA ASP A 19 11.64 0.03 -29.00
C ASP A 19 11.02 1.31 -28.45
N ARG A 20 10.03 1.19 -27.55
CA ARG A 20 9.38 2.34 -26.93
C ARG A 20 10.33 3.15 -26.05
N LEU A 21 11.25 2.49 -25.34
CA LEU A 21 12.31 3.20 -24.61
C LEU A 21 13.20 4.00 -25.56
N GLN A 22 13.58 3.43 -26.70
CA GLN A 22 14.39 4.11 -27.71
C GLN A 22 13.66 5.30 -28.35
N GLU A 23 12.36 5.17 -28.64
CA GLU A 23 11.52 6.29 -29.08
C GLU A 23 11.49 7.42 -28.04
N MET A 24 11.49 7.06 -26.76
CA MET A 24 11.65 8.00 -25.66
C MET A 24 13.11 8.46 -25.48
N GLY A 25 14.09 8.01 -26.27
CA GLY A 25 15.50 8.37 -26.05
C GLY A 25 16.10 7.84 -24.74
N ILE A 26 15.54 6.76 -24.19
CA ILE A 26 16.01 6.08 -22.97
C ILE A 26 16.79 4.83 -23.39
N SER A 27 18.02 4.70 -22.88
CA SER A 27 18.83 3.51 -23.16
C SER A 27 18.27 2.26 -22.46
N PRO A 28 18.07 1.13 -23.18
CA PRO A 28 17.70 -0.15 -22.58
C PRO A 28 18.71 -0.68 -21.53
N HIS A 29 19.92 -0.14 -21.51
CA HIS A 29 20.98 -0.52 -20.57
C HIS A 29 20.98 0.34 -19.30
N SER A 30 20.17 1.40 -19.24
CA SER A 30 20.09 2.28 -18.07
C SER A 30 19.41 1.55 -16.90
N LYS A 31 20.07 1.55 -15.74
CA LYS A 31 19.53 0.95 -14.50
C LYS A 31 18.17 1.55 -14.10
N GLY A 32 17.93 2.82 -14.42
CA GLY A 32 16.71 3.55 -14.08
C GLY A 32 15.64 3.61 -15.18
N LYS A 33 15.81 2.86 -16.28
CA LYS A 33 15.00 3.04 -17.51
C LYS A 33 13.49 3.01 -17.30
N TRP A 34 12.99 2.17 -16.39
CA TRP A 34 11.55 2.08 -16.12
C TRP A 34 11.01 3.27 -15.35
N GLY A 35 11.76 3.78 -14.36
CA GLY A 35 11.39 4.99 -13.64
C GLY A 35 11.37 6.20 -14.57
N GLU A 36 12.43 6.36 -15.37
CA GLU A 36 12.55 7.45 -16.34
C GLU A 36 11.43 7.42 -17.40
N ALA A 37 11.06 6.23 -17.90
CA ALA A 37 9.96 6.10 -18.85
C ALA A 37 8.61 6.49 -18.24
N ASN A 38 8.35 6.09 -16.99
CA ASN A 38 7.12 6.46 -16.28
C ASN A 38 7.06 7.96 -15.99
N GLU A 39 8.19 8.59 -15.67
CA GLU A 39 8.29 10.05 -15.54
C GLU A 39 7.94 10.75 -16.86
N ARG A 40 8.49 10.29 -18.00
CA ARG A 40 8.17 10.85 -19.32
C ARG A 40 6.72 10.66 -19.74
N LEU A 41 6.11 9.52 -19.42
CA LEU A 41 4.68 9.29 -19.66
C LEU A 41 3.77 10.24 -18.86
N LEU A 42 4.27 10.77 -17.75
CA LEU A 42 3.62 11.82 -16.96
C LEU A 42 4.09 13.23 -17.34
N GLY A 43 4.93 13.39 -18.36
CA GLY A 43 5.49 14.70 -18.74
C GLY A 43 6.33 15.35 -17.65
N LEU A 44 7.00 14.55 -16.81
CA LEU A 44 7.87 15.04 -15.73
C LEU A 44 9.30 15.18 -16.25
N GLU A 45 9.96 16.30 -15.93
CA GLU A 45 11.35 16.55 -16.36
C GLU A 45 12.39 15.89 -15.44
N ARG A 46 12.07 15.71 -14.16
CA ARG A 46 12.88 15.01 -13.14
C ARG A 46 11.97 14.56 -12.01
N ASN A 47 12.10 13.33 -11.53
CA ASN A 47 11.43 12.68 -10.37
C ASN A 47 10.82 13.59 -9.28
N ASN A 48 9.85 14.40 -9.68
CA ASN A 48 9.17 15.42 -8.91
C ASN A 48 7.72 15.29 -9.33
N LEU A 49 6.92 14.77 -8.42
CA LEU A 49 5.54 14.42 -8.68
C LEU A 49 4.64 15.35 -7.85
N PRO A 50 4.24 16.50 -8.42
CA PRO A 50 3.40 17.46 -7.71
C PRO A 50 1.98 16.91 -7.59
N LEU A 51 1.70 16.29 -6.44
CA LEU A 51 0.36 15.91 -6.01
C LEU A 51 -0.18 16.91 -4.99
N PRO A 52 -1.48 17.25 -5.01
CA PRO A 52 -2.08 18.14 -4.01
C PRO A 52 -1.82 17.66 -2.59
N ASP A 53 -1.91 16.34 -2.39
CA ASP A 53 -1.84 15.72 -1.07
C ASP A 53 -0.39 15.40 -0.62
N LEU A 54 0.59 15.41 -1.53
CA LEU A 54 2.00 15.13 -1.20
C LEU A 54 2.89 16.38 -1.14
N GLY A 55 2.39 17.51 -1.67
CA GLY A 55 3.16 18.73 -1.87
C GLY A 55 4.22 18.58 -2.97
N GLU A 56 5.26 19.40 -2.91
CA GLU A 56 6.33 19.45 -3.92
C GLU A 56 7.40 18.34 -3.77
N ASP A 57 7.32 17.52 -2.73
CA ASP A 57 8.32 16.47 -2.43
C ASP A 57 7.86 15.05 -2.81
N GLY A 58 6.77 14.93 -3.57
CA GLY A 58 6.27 13.63 -4.04
C GLY A 58 7.29 12.94 -4.95
N GLU A 59 7.53 11.66 -4.72
CA GLU A 59 8.47 10.86 -5.53
C GLU A 59 7.74 9.74 -6.27
N LEU A 60 8.15 9.51 -7.53
CA LEU A 60 7.76 8.34 -8.30
C LEU A 60 8.87 7.28 -8.20
N LYS A 61 8.48 6.04 -7.94
CA LYS A 61 9.38 4.89 -7.99
C LYS A 61 8.74 3.78 -8.82
N THR A 62 9.58 2.93 -9.40
CA THR A 62 9.12 1.75 -10.13
C THR A 62 9.76 0.51 -9.52
N ALA A 63 8.95 -0.53 -9.32
CA ALA A 63 9.43 -1.85 -8.94
C ALA A 63 8.89 -2.90 -9.90
N VAL A 64 9.72 -3.89 -10.24
CA VAL A 64 9.34 -4.94 -11.19
C VAL A 64 9.06 -6.25 -10.46
N VAL A 65 7.93 -6.87 -10.78
CA VAL A 65 7.55 -8.20 -10.35
C VAL A 65 7.72 -9.21 -11.49
N ASP A 66 7.95 -10.48 -11.15
CA ASP A 66 7.93 -11.57 -12.11
C ASP A 66 6.50 -12.07 -12.42
N HIS A 67 6.39 -13.15 -13.20
CA HIS A 67 5.12 -13.78 -13.57
C HIS A 67 4.33 -14.34 -12.38
N ARG A 68 4.97 -14.53 -11.21
CA ARG A 68 4.33 -14.99 -9.96
C ARG A 68 3.96 -13.83 -9.04
N GLY A 69 4.24 -12.60 -9.45
CA GLY A 69 4.04 -11.41 -8.63
C GLY A 69 5.13 -11.21 -7.57
N GLU A 70 6.28 -11.89 -7.67
CA GLU A 70 7.40 -11.69 -6.76
C GLU A 70 8.28 -10.53 -7.22
N PHE A 71 8.56 -9.60 -6.32
CA PHE A 71 9.43 -8.46 -6.61
C PHE A 71 10.84 -8.93 -6.93
N ARG A 72 11.45 -8.39 -7.99
CA ARG A 72 12.78 -8.81 -8.42
C ARG A 72 13.92 -8.19 -7.60
N GLU A 73 13.69 -7.03 -7.00
CA GLU A 73 14.71 -6.24 -6.29
C GLU A 73 14.16 -5.56 -5.02
N SER A 74 15.07 -5.14 -4.14
CA SER A 74 14.74 -4.28 -3.00
C SER A 74 14.35 -2.89 -3.51
N LEU A 75 13.40 -2.22 -2.85
CA LEU A 75 12.97 -0.88 -3.24
C LEU A 75 13.85 0.18 -2.56
N ALA A 76 14.56 1.00 -3.33
CA ALA A 76 15.33 2.12 -2.80
C ALA A 76 14.39 3.21 -2.27
N VAL A 77 14.50 3.56 -0.98
CA VAL A 77 13.68 4.60 -0.34
C VAL A 77 14.37 5.94 -0.49
N CYS A 78 15.40 6.20 0.31
CA CYS A 78 16.11 7.47 0.39
C CYS A 78 17.57 7.28 0.85
N MET A 79 18.36 8.34 0.85
CA MET A 79 19.70 8.31 1.46
C MET A 79 19.61 8.18 2.98
N ASP A 80 20.68 7.73 3.63
CA ASP A 80 20.77 7.59 5.10
C ASP A 80 20.71 8.93 5.85
N THR A 81 20.94 10.04 5.15
CA THR A 81 20.78 11.41 5.66
C THR A 81 19.34 11.92 5.64
N GLN A 82 18.39 11.13 5.16
CA GLN A 82 16.98 11.49 5.05
C GLN A 82 16.12 10.57 5.92
N ASP A 83 14.95 11.06 6.31
CA ASP A 83 13.96 10.28 7.05
C ASP A 83 13.19 9.35 6.08
N PRO A 84 13.37 8.02 6.19
CA PRO A 84 12.71 7.07 5.29
C PRO A 84 11.19 7.02 5.49
N LEU A 85 10.66 7.33 6.67
CA LEU A 85 9.23 7.29 6.95
C LEU A 85 8.51 8.43 6.24
N LYS A 86 9.06 9.65 6.37
CA LYS A 86 8.56 10.83 5.63
C LYS A 86 8.64 10.62 4.11
N LYS A 87 9.70 9.95 3.64
CA LYS A 87 9.86 9.66 2.21
C LYS A 87 8.87 8.61 1.71
N LEU A 88 8.63 7.54 2.46
CA LEU A 88 7.63 6.52 2.09
C LEU A 88 6.21 7.09 2.05
N ALA A 89 5.84 7.94 3.01
CA ALA A 89 4.54 8.60 3.05
C ALA A 89 4.22 9.44 1.81
N LYS A 90 5.25 9.88 1.07
CA LYS A 90 5.16 10.68 -0.16
C LYS A 90 5.61 9.95 -1.43
N THR A 91 5.77 8.63 -1.38
CA THR A 91 6.23 7.84 -2.54
C THR A 91 5.05 7.19 -3.26
N ILE A 92 4.92 7.45 -4.56
CA ILE A 92 4.10 6.64 -5.46
C ILE A 92 4.96 5.54 -6.07
N LEU A 93 4.48 4.30 -5.93
CA LEU A 93 5.07 3.12 -6.55
C LEU A 93 4.27 2.69 -7.77
N VAL A 94 4.93 2.66 -8.92
CA VAL A 94 4.45 1.95 -10.12
C VAL A 94 4.96 0.51 -10.03
N VAL A 95 4.03 -0.45 -10.02
CA VAL A 95 4.37 -1.87 -10.08
C VAL A 95 4.29 -2.31 -11.53
N ALA A 96 5.39 -2.83 -12.06
CA ALA A 96 5.46 -3.34 -13.42
C ALA A 96 5.68 -4.85 -13.43
N ARG A 97 4.98 -5.57 -14.31
CA ARG A 97 5.14 -7.01 -14.53
C ARG A 97 6.14 -7.26 -15.64
N ASP A 98 7.06 -8.17 -15.39
CA ASP A 98 7.99 -8.65 -16.41
C ASP A 98 7.27 -9.46 -17.50
N LEU A 99 7.47 -9.07 -18.75
CA LEU A 99 6.88 -9.73 -19.92
C LEU A 99 7.81 -10.80 -20.52
N LYS A 100 9.10 -10.79 -20.19
CA LYS A 100 10.11 -11.72 -20.74
C LYS A 100 10.88 -12.41 -19.60
N PRO A 101 10.26 -13.39 -18.91
CA PRO A 101 10.91 -14.11 -17.82
C PRO A 101 12.17 -14.83 -18.32
N GLY A 102 13.33 -14.48 -17.76
CA GLY A 102 14.62 -15.10 -18.11
C GLY A 102 15.50 -14.25 -19.03
N ALA A 103 14.97 -13.16 -19.60
CA ALA A 103 15.76 -12.22 -20.37
C ALA A 103 16.79 -11.46 -19.51
N ALA A 104 17.92 -11.09 -20.11
CA ALA A 104 18.91 -10.23 -19.46
C ALA A 104 18.32 -8.83 -19.20
N PHE A 105 18.85 -8.07 -18.24
CA PHE A 105 18.29 -6.76 -17.86
C PHE A 105 18.02 -5.82 -19.04
N ALA A 106 18.94 -5.79 -20.01
CA ALA A 106 18.83 -4.94 -21.20
C ALA A 106 17.69 -5.36 -22.13
N GLU A 107 17.32 -6.64 -22.15
CA GLU A 107 16.31 -7.24 -23.03
C GLU A 107 14.92 -7.34 -22.39
N ARG A 108 14.85 -7.13 -21.07
CA ARG A 108 13.60 -7.16 -20.33
C ARG A 108 12.67 -6.06 -20.80
N GLU A 109 11.39 -6.40 -20.85
CA GLU A 109 10.28 -5.50 -21.14
C GLU A 109 9.24 -5.68 -20.04
N VAL A 110 8.52 -4.61 -19.74
CA VAL A 110 7.56 -4.61 -18.63
C VAL A 110 6.23 -4.01 -19.04
N GLU A 111 5.17 -4.41 -18.35
CA GLU A 111 3.87 -3.76 -18.39
C GLU A 111 3.56 -3.20 -17.00
N ASN A 112 3.25 -1.92 -16.91
CA ASN A 112 2.76 -1.34 -15.66
C ASN A 112 1.40 -1.96 -15.31
N ILE A 113 1.29 -2.60 -14.16
CA ILE A 113 0.07 -3.30 -13.73
C ILE A 113 -0.65 -2.61 -12.59
N ASP A 114 0.03 -1.75 -11.84
CA ASP A 114 -0.58 -1.04 -10.71
C ASP A 114 0.19 0.24 -10.35
N VAL A 115 -0.48 1.16 -9.68
CA VAL A 115 0.09 2.38 -9.11
C VAL A 115 -0.47 2.59 -7.72
N LEU A 116 0.42 2.73 -6.74
CA LEU A 116 0.08 2.72 -5.31
C LEU A 116 0.78 3.87 -4.59
N LEU A 117 0.09 4.52 -3.66
CA LEU A 117 0.74 5.39 -2.67
C LEU A 117 1.31 4.51 -1.55
N LEU A 118 2.61 4.60 -1.27
CA LEU A 118 3.29 3.78 -0.24
C LEU A 118 3.09 4.31 1.19
N HIS A 119 1.98 4.99 1.46
CA HIS A 119 1.74 5.57 2.77
C HIS A 119 1.56 4.46 3.83
N PRO A 120 2.45 4.35 4.83
CA PRO A 120 2.37 3.28 5.81
C PRO A 120 1.24 3.52 6.82
N SER A 121 0.56 2.44 7.25
CA SER A 121 -0.40 2.50 8.36
C SER A 121 0.32 2.73 9.69
N PRO A 122 -0.38 3.16 10.77
CA PRO A 122 0.24 3.37 12.08
C PRO A 122 1.01 2.15 12.62
N LEU A 123 0.48 0.94 12.40
CA LEU A 123 1.16 -0.30 12.80
C LEU A 123 2.44 -0.53 11.99
N LEU A 124 2.40 -0.24 10.68
CA LEU A 124 3.56 -0.36 9.81
C LEU A 124 4.61 0.71 10.14
N VAL A 125 4.19 1.91 10.51
CA VAL A 125 5.07 2.98 11.01
C VAL A 125 5.85 2.50 12.23
N ALA A 126 5.19 1.95 13.25
CA ALA A 126 5.87 1.46 14.45
C ALA A 126 6.94 0.39 14.13
N ALA A 127 6.66 -0.52 13.19
CA ALA A 127 7.64 -1.51 12.75
C ALA A 127 8.83 -0.88 12.00
N LEU A 128 8.57 0.13 11.16
CA LEU A 128 9.63 0.86 10.45
C LEU A 128 10.48 1.72 11.40
N GLU A 129 9.88 2.33 12.43
CA GLU A 129 10.60 3.10 13.46
C GLU A 129 11.58 2.20 14.21
N ALA A 130 11.14 0.99 14.58
CA ALA A 130 12.02 0.00 15.22
C ALA A 130 13.20 -0.36 14.30
N ASP A 131 12.94 -0.60 13.01
CA ASP A 131 14.01 -0.87 12.04
C ASP A 131 14.98 0.30 11.89
N VAL A 132 14.48 1.53 11.83
CA VAL A 132 15.32 2.74 11.73
C VAL A 132 16.20 2.87 12.97
N ALA A 133 15.65 2.68 14.17
CA ALA A 133 16.42 2.74 15.41
C ALA A 133 17.56 1.71 15.43
N LEU A 134 17.28 0.48 15.01
CA LEU A 134 18.28 -0.59 14.89
C LEU A 134 19.37 -0.23 13.86
N LEU A 135 18.99 0.29 12.70
CA LEU A 135 19.94 0.66 11.63
C LEU A 135 20.79 1.88 11.96
N GLN A 136 20.27 2.79 12.78
CA GLN A 136 21.03 3.93 13.30
C GLN A 136 22.07 3.48 14.33
N ALA A 137 21.75 2.50 15.17
CA ALA A 137 22.67 1.90 16.13
C ALA A 137 23.72 1.01 15.45
N ASP A 138 23.30 0.15 14.52
CA ASP A 138 24.17 -0.68 13.68
C ASP A 138 23.68 -0.70 12.23
N ARG A 139 24.46 -0.09 11.34
CA ARG A 139 24.16 -0.03 9.90
C ARG A 139 24.11 -1.40 9.21
N LYS A 140 24.61 -2.46 9.87
CA LYS A 140 24.61 -3.85 9.38
C LYS A 140 23.61 -4.73 10.13
N ALA A 141 22.74 -4.16 10.97
CA ALA A 141 21.72 -4.88 11.73
C ALA A 141 20.91 -5.79 10.79
N ARG A 142 20.95 -7.10 11.04
CA ARG A 142 20.25 -8.11 10.23
C ARG A 142 18.84 -8.39 10.74
N GLU A 143 18.59 -8.09 12.00
CA GLU A 143 17.34 -8.32 12.72
C GLU A 143 16.20 -7.36 12.35
N THR A 144 16.49 -6.32 11.56
CA THR A 144 15.46 -5.45 11.00
C THR A 144 14.44 -6.25 10.19
N TYR A 145 13.18 -5.84 10.19
CA TYR A 145 12.13 -6.54 9.49
C TYR A 145 12.02 -6.08 8.04
N PHE A 146 11.58 -4.84 7.80
CA PHE A 146 11.32 -4.27 6.47
C PHE A 146 12.55 -3.57 5.88
N LEU A 147 13.30 -2.81 6.65
CA LEU A 147 14.35 -1.92 6.12
C LEU A 147 15.75 -2.54 6.17
N GLU A 148 16.59 -2.19 5.20
CA GLU A 148 18.03 -2.46 5.19
C GLU A 148 18.81 -1.22 4.73
N LEU A 149 20.03 -1.05 5.23
CA LEU A 149 20.97 -0.07 4.69
C LEU A 149 21.92 -0.74 3.71
N ARG A 150 22.05 -0.17 2.51
CA ARG A 150 23.00 -0.63 1.49
C ARG A 150 23.83 0.52 0.97
N THR A 151 25.07 0.23 0.57
CA THR A 151 25.93 1.21 -0.07
C THR A 151 25.36 1.61 -1.43
N LYS A 152 25.38 2.91 -1.74
CA LYS A 152 24.88 3.49 -2.99
C LYS A 152 26.00 4.30 -3.66
N GLY A 153 26.31 3.94 -4.91
CA GLY A 153 27.36 4.56 -5.74
C GLY A 153 28.53 3.61 -6.03
N ARG A 154 29.18 3.80 -7.18
CA ARG A 154 30.46 3.16 -7.55
C ARG A 154 31.50 4.28 -7.64
N GLY A 155 32.45 4.34 -6.70
CA GLY A 155 33.53 5.32 -6.73
C GLY A 155 34.40 5.31 -5.47
N ALA A 156 35.59 5.88 -5.58
CA ALA A 156 36.59 6.01 -4.50
C ALA A 156 36.22 7.04 -3.41
N GLY A 157 35.01 7.59 -3.44
CA GLY A 157 34.51 8.54 -2.45
C GLY A 157 34.00 7.88 -1.17
N PRO A 158 33.63 8.67 -0.15
CA PRO A 158 33.06 8.16 1.09
C PRO A 158 31.81 7.30 0.79
N LYS A 159 31.74 6.13 1.43
CA LYS A 159 30.60 5.20 1.29
C LYS A 159 29.32 5.92 1.72
N ARG A 160 28.42 6.16 0.78
CA ARG A 160 27.07 6.64 1.05
C ARG A 160 26.14 5.46 1.25
N TYR A 161 25.27 5.52 2.23
CA TYR A 161 24.26 4.50 2.47
C TYR A 161 22.89 5.01 2.06
N ALA A 162 22.00 4.09 1.74
CA ALA A 162 20.61 4.38 1.46
C ALA A 162 19.73 3.31 2.10
N TYR A 163 18.55 3.73 2.55
CA TYR A 163 17.50 2.85 3.04
C TYR A 163 16.83 2.15 1.86
N TYR A 164 16.60 0.86 2.02
CA TYR A 164 15.82 0.05 1.10
C TYR A 164 14.76 -0.72 1.88
N ILE A 165 13.59 -0.93 1.28
CA ILE A 165 12.70 -2.01 1.71
C ILE A 165 13.27 -3.31 1.15
N LYS A 166 13.52 -4.29 2.01
CA LYS A 166 14.06 -5.61 1.66
C LYS A 166 13.17 -6.27 0.60
N LYS A 167 13.79 -6.80 -0.45
CA LYS A 167 13.10 -7.60 -1.48
C LYS A 167 12.17 -8.67 -0.87
N SER A 168 12.65 -9.40 0.13
CA SER A 168 11.91 -10.47 0.80
C SER A 168 10.67 -10.00 1.57
N ARG A 169 10.54 -8.69 1.84
CA ARG A 169 9.42 -8.09 2.58
C ARG A 169 8.61 -7.10 1.77
N LEU A 170 9.04 -6.76 0.56
CA LEU A 170 8.36 -5.74 -0.25
C LEU A 170 6.92 -6.13 -0.60
N LYS A 171 6.67 -7.42 -0.88
CA LYS A 171 5.30 -7.94 -1.10
C LYS A 171 4.41 -7.76 0.12
N GLU A 172 4.95 -8.05 1.31
CA GLU A 172 4.24 -7.90 2.58
C GLU A 172 3.95 -6.44 2.90
N TYR A 173 4.93 -5.56 2.67
CA TYR A 173 4.79 -4.11 2.83
C TYR A 173 3.66 -3.57 1.93
N VAL A 174 3.74 -3.87 0.63
CA VAL A 174 2.74 -3.42 -0.37
C VAL A 174 1.35 -3.95 -0.03
N SER A 175 1.24 -5.22 0.36
CA SER A 175 -0.04 -5.82 0.78
C SER A 175 -0.62 -5.15 2.03
N SER A 176 0.24 -4.75 2.97
CA SER A 176 -0.20 -4.05 4.19
C SER A 176 -0.67 -2.63 3.91
N VAL A 177 -0.01 -1.91 3.00
CA VAL A 177 -0.45 -0.59 2.54
C VAL A 177 -1.79 -0.68 1.80
N LEU A 178 -1.93 -1.61 0.85
CA LEU A 178 -3.19 -1.85 0.14
C LEU A 178 -4.35 -2.12 1.09
N ARG A 179 -4.14 -3.02 2.06
CA ARG A 179 -5.14 -3.31 3.10
C ARG A 179 -5.46 -2.07 3.93
N ALA A 180 -4.48 -1.25 4.30
CA ALA A 180 -4.75 -0.02 5.04
C ALA A 180 -5.61 0.95 4.23
N THR A 181 -5.34 1.10 2.93
CA THR A 181 -6.16 1.94 2.03
C THR A 181 -7.58 1.40 1.87
N GLU A 182 -7.74 0.10 1.64
CA GLU A 182 -9.05 -0.55 1.56
C GLU A 182 -9.83 -0.40 2.88
N PHE A 183 -9.14 -0.55 4.02
CA PHE A 183 -9.73 -0.37 5.33
C PHE A 183 -10.16 1.08 5.58
N GLN A 184 -9.37 2.05 5.13
CA GLN A 184 -9.71 3.47 5.26
C GLN A 184 -10.98 3.79 4.46
N ALA A 185 -11.11 3.29 3.22
CA ALA A 185 -12.33 3.48 2.43
C ALA A 185 -13.58 2.85 3.11
N LEU A 186 -13.42 1.67 3.71
CA LEU A 186 -14.46 1.05 4.54
C LEU A 186 -14.80 1.91 5.77
N ARG A 187 -13.77 2.45 6.43
CA ARG A 187 -13.92 3.32 7.60
C ARG A 187 -14.65 4.61 7.25
N ASP A 188 -14.28 5.28 6.17
CA ASP A 188 -14.95 6.49 5.68
C ASP A 188 -16.43 6.21 5.32
N THR A 189 -16.69 4.99 4.85
CA THR A 189 -18.06 4.54 4.57
C THR A 189 -18.87 4.31 5.84
N LEU A 190 -18.30 3.84 6.96
CA LEU A 190 -19.08 3.41 8.13
C LEU A 190 -18.97 4.33 9.35
N GLN A 191 -17.84 5.01 9.53
CA GLN A 191 -17.54 5.77 10.73
C GLN A 191 -18.51 6.95 10.91
N GLY A 192 -19.00 7.12 12.14
CA GLY A 192 -19.85 8.27 12.50
C GLY A 192 -21.28 8.21 11.97
N ARG A 193 -21.66 7.13 11.26
CA ARG A 193 -23.04 6.98 10.77
C ARG A 193 -24.00 6.70 11.91
N ARG A 194 -25.08 7.46 11.94
CA ARG A 194 -26.26 7.18 12.75
C ARG A 194 -27.20 6.30 11.92
N ILE A 195 -27.67 5.21 12.52
CA ILE A 195 -28.56 4.24 11.87
C ILE A 195 -29.78 4.09 12.77
N GLY A 196 -30.94 4.55 12.29
CA GLY A 196 -32.21 4.44 12.98
C GLY A 196 -33.15 3.37 12.39
N PRO A 197 -34.31 3.14 13.02
CA PRO A 197 -35.32 2.22 12.50
C PRO A 197 -35.81 2.57 11.08
N ALA A 198 -35.89 3.87 10.75
CA ALA A 198 -36.29 4.33 9.43
C ALA A 198 -35.28 3.93 8.33
N ASP A 199 -33.98 4.00 8.62
CA ASP A 199 -32.92 3.59 7.68
C ASP A 199 -32.99 2.08 7.39
N LEU A 200 -33.20 1.29 8.44
CA LEU A 200 -33.38 -0.16 8.32
C LEU A 200 -34.62 -0.49 7.47
N ALA A 201 -35.75 0.16 7.77
CA ALA A 201 -37.00 -0.06 7.05
C ALA A 201 -36.89 0.35 5.57
N ALA A 202 -36.26 1.50 5.27
CA ALA A 202 -35.99 1.96 3.91
C ALA A 202 -35.09 0.99 3.12
N ALA A 203 -34.18 0.30 3.82
CA ALA A 203 -33.36 -0.74 3.24
C ALA A 203 -34.03 -2.13 3.19
N GLY A 204 -35.30 -2.24 3.58
CA GLY A 204 -36.07 -3.49 3.56
C GLY A 204 -35.77 -4.43 4.72
N TYR A 205 -35.20 -3.94 5.82
CA TYR A 205 -34.96 -4.72 7.04
C TYR A 205 -35.97 -4.34 8.13
N SER A 206 -36.56 -5.36 8.77
CA SER A 206 -37.38 -5.15 9.97
C SER A 206 -36.47 -4.89 11.17
N PRO A 207 -36.66 -3.80 11.94
CA PRO A 207 -35.90 -3.52 13.16
C PRO A 207 -36.04 -4.62 14.24
N ARG A 208 -37.07 -5.46 14.14
CA ARG A 208 -37.33 -6.58 15.05
C ARG A 208 -36.53 -7.84 14.69
N ASP A 209 -35.95 -7.91 13.50
CA ASP A 209 -35.25 -9.10 13.05
C ASP A 209 -33.87 -9.20 13.70
N LYS A 210 -33.56 -10.38 14.25
CA LYS A 210 -32.23 -10.66 14.78
C LYS A 210 -31.18 -10.48 13.69
N GLY A 211 -30.21 -9.60 13.95
CA GLY A 211 -29.11 -9.31 13.04
C GLY A 211 -29.46 -8.38 11.88
N ALA A 212 -30.63 -7.71 11.88
CA ALA A 212 -31.00 -6.71 10.88
C ALA A 212 -29.92 -5.63 10.71
N LEU A 213 -29.45 -5.08 11.83
CA LEU A 213 -28.40 -4.06 11.83
C LEU A 213 -27.08 -4.56 11.25
N GLY A 214 -26.69 -5.80 11.57
CA GLY A 214 -25.51 -6.43 10.97
C GLY A 214 -25.65 -6.58 9.45
N LYS A 215 -26.78 -7.10 8.98
CA LYS A 215 -27.07 -7.24 7.54
C LYS A 215 -27.05 -5.87 6.82
N TYR A 216 -27.61 -4.84 7.46
CA TYR A 216 -27.60 -3.49 6.92
C TYR A 216 -26.19 -2.91 6.82
N VAL A 217 -25.36 -3.05 7.87
CA VAL A 217 -23.94 -2.65 7.84
C VAL A 217 -23.17 -3.37 6.74
N HIS A 218 -23.39 -4.69 6.57
CA HIS A 218 -22.81 -5.44 5.46
C HIS A 218 -23.24 -4.90 4.10
N ARG A 219 -24.52 -4.51 3.95
CA ARG A 219 -25.02 -3.89 2.72
C ARG A 219 -24.37 -2.54 2.45
N LEU A 220 -24.19 -1.70 3.47
CA LEU A 220 -23.54 -0.40 3.35
C LEU A 220 -22.08 -0.52 2.94
N ALA A 221 -21.35 -1.47 3.53
CA ALA A 221 -19.96 -1.72 3.20
C ALA A 221 -19.74 -2.31 1.80
N GLY A 222 -20.78 -2.91 1.20
CA GLY A 222 -20.74 -3.50 -0.12
C GLY A 222 -19.93 -4.81 -0.20
N SER A 223 -19.61 -5.22 -1.43
CA SER A 223 -18.80 -6.41 -1.71
C SER A 223 -17.30 -6.12 -1.53
N GLY A 224 -16.90 -5.89 -0.28
CA GLY A 224 -15.49 -5.71 0.08
C GLY A 224 -14.75 -7.04 0.33
N SER A 225 -13.43 -6.96 0.37
CA SER A 225 -12.52 -8.05 0.78
C SER A 225 -12.56 -8.35 2.29
N TRP A 226 -13.24 -7.50 3.06
CA TRP A 226 -13.31 -7.52 4.52
C TRP A 226 -14.38 -8.46 5.08
N ILE A 227 -14.00 -9.20 6.11
CA ILE A 227 -14.91 -9.93 6.99
C ILE A 227 -15.41 -8.94 8.04
N LEU A 228 -16.66 -8.51 7.93
CA LEU A 228 -17.24 -7.63 8.93
C LEU A 228 -17.83 -8.41 10.10
N ARG A 229 -17.63 -7.87 11.29
CA ARG A 229 -18.34 -8.26 12.52
C ARG A 229 -18.85 -7.01 13.19
N THR A 230 -20.11 -7.04 13.58
CA THR A 230 -20.72 -5.97 14.37
C THR A 230 -20.69 -6.32 15.84
N ALA A 231 -20.30 -5.38 16.70
CA ALA A 231 -20.39 -5.55 18.14
C ALA A 231 -21.01 -4.30 18.78
N VAL A 232 -22.01 -4.52 19.64
CA VAL A 232 -22.65 -3.45 20.40
C VAL A 232 -21.84 -3.18 21.66
N VAL A 233 -21.54 -1.91 21.91
CA VAL A 233 -20.94 -1.47 23.18
C VAL A 233 -22.00 -0.94 24.14
N THR A 234 -21.75 -1.08 25.43
CA THR A 234 -22.54 -0.45 26.49
C THR A 234 -22.16 1.02 26.68
N GLY A 235 -22.98 1.78 27.42
CA GLY A 235 -22.73 3.21 27.67
C GLY A 235 -21.42 3.50 28.42
N ASP A 236 -20.84 2.52 29.10
CA ASP A 236 -19.51 2.57 29.74
C ASP A 236 -18.36 2.13 28.79
N GLY A 237 -18.64 1.89 27.52
CA GLY A 237 -17.66 1.55 26.49
C GLY A 237 -17.24 0.08 26.43
N ARG A 238 -17.87 -0.82 27.20
CA ARG A 238 -17.55 -2.26 27.17
C ARG A 238 -18.27 -2.97 26.03
N TYR A 239 -17.61 -3.98 25.45
CA TYR A 239 -18.25 -4.84 24.44
C TYR A 239 -19.18 -5.87 25.12
N ARG A 240 -20.39 -6.04 24.58
CA ARG A 240 -21.37 -6.98 25.15
C ARG A 240 -21.06 -8.46 24.87
N GLU A 241 -20.32 -8.74 23.80
CA GLU A 241 -20.09 -10.09 23.31
C GLU A 241 -18.63 -10.27 22.88
N ALA A 242 -18.14 -11.51 22.96
CA ALA A 242 -16.84 -11.87 22.41
C ALA A 242 -16.83 -11.78 20.88
N LEU A 243 -15.69 -11.43 20.30
CA LEU A 243 -15.54 -11.30 18.86
C LEU A 243 -15.40 -12.68 18.20
N LEU A 244 -16.36 -13.05 17.35
CA LEU A 244 -16.25 -14.23 16.50
C LEU A 244 -15.27 -13.96 15.33
N VAL A 245 -14.05 -14.50 15.46
CA VAL A 245 -13.01 -14.46 14.41
C VAL A 245 -13.34 -15.42 13.27
N THR A 246 -13.45 -16.71 13.56
CA THR A 246 -13.78 -17.75 12.58
C THR A 246 -14.54 -18.90 13.26
N ARG A 247 -15.19 -19.75 12.45
CA ARG A 247 -15.70 -21.05 12.92
C ARG A 247 -14.55 -22.06 12.94
N GLY A 248 -14.69 -23.15 13.71
CA GLY A 248 -13.59 -24.10 13.97
C GLY A 248 -12.92 -24.74 12.75
N SER A 249 -13.53 -24.67 11.56
CA SER A 249 -12.98 -25.20 10.30
C SER A 249 -12.19 -24.18 9.47
N GLY A 250 -12.15 -22.90 9.86
CA GLY A 250 -11.47 -21.84 9.12
C GLY A 250 -10.11 -21.49 9.70
N ASP A 251 -9.21 -20.96 8.87
CA ASP A 251 -7.92 -20.43 9.30
C ASP A 251 -8.11 -19.12 10.09
N PRO A 252 -7.82 -19.09 11.41
CA PRO A 252 -8.00 -17.89 12.23
C PRO A 252 -7.04 -16.77 11.86
N VAL A 253 -5.83 -17.07 11.36
CA VAL A 253 -4.85 -16.05 10.96
C VAL A 253 -5.33 -15.35 9.69
N ALA A 254 -5.74 -16.13 8.69
CA ALA A 254 -6.32 -15.57 7.46
C ALA A 254 -7.59 -14.76 7.73
N ALA A 255 -8.42 -15.19 8.69
CA ALA A 255 -9.61 -14.45 9.11
C ALA A 255 -9.24 -13.10 9.76
N LEU A 256 -8.31 -13.09 10.72
CA LEU A 256 -7.87 -11.86 11.40
C LEU A 256 -7.27 -10.83 10.43
N GLN A 257 -6.56 -11.28 9.40
CA GLN A 257 -5.97 -10.40 8.38
C GLN A 257 -7.01 -9.59 7.58
N ARG A 258 -8.27 -10.01 7.58
CA ARG A 258 -9.38 -9.38 6.86
C ARG A 258 -10.54 -9.01 7.78
N LEU A 259 -10.37 -9.15 9.10
CA LEU A 259 -11.44 -8.90 10.06
C LEU A 259 -11.53 -7.41 10.35
N ALA A 260 -12.70 -6.83 10.12
CA ALA A 260 -13.02 -5.48 10.55
C ALA A 260 -14.16 -5.52 11.57
N LEU A 261 -13.91 -4.96 12.76
CA LEU A 261 -14.90 -4.82 13.81
C LEU A 261 -15.62 -3.49 13.67
N VAL A 262 -16.92 -3.56 13.43
CA VAL A 262 -17.83 -2.42 13.43
C VAL A 262 -18.41 -2.28 14.84
N ARG A 263 -17.88 -1.31 15.58
CA ARG A 263 -18.39 -0.92 16.89
C ARG A 263 -19.68 -0.13 16.73
N ILE A 264 -20.73 -0.57 17.41
CA ILE A 264 -22.05 0.06 17.41
C ILE A 264 -22.31 0.62 18.80
N GLU A 265 -22.46 1.93 18.87
CA GLU A 265 -22.80 2.63 20.10
C GLU A 265 -24.30 2.91 20.11
N PRO A 266 -25.05 2.47 21.14
CA PRO A 266 -26.40 2.94 21.34
C PRO A 266 -26.37 4.47 21.47
N LEU A 267 -27.24 5.16 20.74
CA LEU A 267 -27.48 6.57 21.03
C LEU A 267 -28.08 6.62 22.45
N ALA A 268 -27.47 7.40 23.33
CA ALA A 268 -28.11 7.74 24.59
C ALA A 268 -29.45 8.42 24.25
N GLU A 269 -30.53 7.96 24.89
CA GLU A 269 -31.82 8.66 24.88
C GLU A 269 -31.71 10.01 25.58
#